data_AF-A0A3D3WSF7-F1
#
_entry.id   AF-A0A3D3WSF7-F1
#
_cell.length_a   1.000
_cell.length_b   1.000
_cell.length_c   1.000
_cell.angle_alpha   90.00
_cell.angle_beta   90.00
_cell.angle_gamma   90.00
#
_symmetry.space_group_name_H-M   'P 1'
#
loop_
_entity.id
_entity.type
_entity.pdbx_description
1 polymer ?
#
loop_
_entity_poly.entity_id
_entity_poly.type
_entity_poly.pdbx_seq_one_letter_code
_entity_poly.pdbx_strand_id
1 'polypeptide(L)'
;MTKLATPIKITGGVIALGGVICVILAAFIGGSVFNFLWGVEPLSYIGLMLIIGGLGVATATYLWSEVSRRRSGFSLNGNHPEHSWSETTLQYFQLFDHDLGRPLRRIAGKERELRAVMEASPGVVDTGVKDLLDEIERQTPNFRLMMSNIQVLIQLESPDVEVHNQPVEPAEVVRR
;
A
#
# COMPACT_ATOMS: atom_id res chain seq x y z
N MET A 1 -6.85 -19.88 11.21
CA MET A 1 -5.93 -20.25 12.32
C MET A 1 -5.77 -19.15 13.39
N THR A 2 -6.53 -18.05 13.35
CA THR A 2 -6.42 -16.93 14.30
C THR A 2 -7.06 -17.21 15.67
N LYS A 3 -8.02 -18.14 15.77
CA LYS A 3 -8.74 -18.46 17.02
C LYS A 3 -7.87 -19.13 18.10
N LEU A 4 -6.77 -19.80 17.74
CA LEU A 4 -5.83 -20.42 18.70
C LEU A 4 -4.66 -19.51 19.10
N ALA A 5 -4.32 -18.51 18.29
CA ALA A 5 -3.18 -17.63 18.58
C ALA A 5 -3.49 -16.65 19.73
N THR A 6 -4.73 -16.16 19.81
CA THR A 6 -5.19 -15.26 20.88
C THR A 6 -5.11 -15.88 22.28
N PRO A 7 -5.63 -17.10 22.53
CA PRO A 7 -5.52 -17.71 23.85
C PRO A 7 -4.08 -18.01 24.24
N ILE A 8 -3.21 -18.44 23.31
CA ILE A 8 -1.79 -18.73 23.62
C ILE A 8 -1.05 -17.45 24.05
N LYS A 9 -1.35 -16.30 23.42
CA LYS A 9 -0.79 -14.99 23.80
C LYS A 9 -1.20 -14.59 25.21
N ILE A 10 -2.50 -14.75 25.52
CA ILE A 10 -3.03 -14.42 26.84
C ILE A 10 -2.39 -15.32 27.91
N THR A 11 -2.29 -16.62 27.65
CA THR A 11 -1.64 -17.57 28.56
C THR A 11 -0.17 -17.24 28.78
N GLY A 12 0.59 -16.92 27.72
CA GLY A 12 2.00 -16.51 27.84
C GLY A 12 2.19 -15.23 28.65
N GLY A 13 1.31 -14.24 28.45
CA GLY A 13 1.31 -13.00 29.22
C GLY A 13 0.98 -13.21 30.70
N VAL A 14 -0.01 -14.07 31.00
CA VAL A 14 -0.38 -14.42 32.39
C VAL A 14 0.77 -15.13 33.11
N ILE A 15 1.49 -16.03 32.43
CA ILE A 15 2.66 -16.73 32.98
C ILE A 15 3.79 -15.74 33.30
N ALA A 16 4.08 -14.80 32.39
CA ALA A 16 5.10 -13.78 32.62
C ALA A 16 4.73 -12.86 33.81
N LEU A 17 3.47 -12.46 33.91
CA LEU A 17 2.96 -11.65 35.01
C LEU A 17 3.08 -12.37 36.37
N GLY A 18 2.77 -13.68 36.40
CA GLY A 18 3.00 -14.52 37.57
C GLY A 18 4.47 -14.57 37.99
N GLY A 19 5.39 -14.65 37.02
CA GLY A 19 6.83 -14.58 37.28
C GLY A 19 7.27 -13.25 37.91
N VAL A 20 6.74 -12.12 37.42
CA VAL A 20 6.99 -10.78 38.00
C VAL A 20 6.49 -10.70 39.44
N ILE A 21 5.29 -11.22 39.71
CA ILE A 21 4.72 -11.25 41.06
C ILE A 21 5.59 -12.08 42.01
N CYS A 22 6.09 -13.24 41.57
CA CYS A 22 7.01 -14.07 42.37
C CYS A 22 8.32 -13.35 42.71
N VAL A 23 8.90 -12.60 41.77
CA VAL A 23 10.14 -11.82 42.02
C VAL A 23 9.89 -10.69 43.02
N ILE A 24 8.77 -9.97 42.90
CA ILE A 24 8.39 -8.90 43.84
C ILE A 24 8.14 -9.47 45.23
N LEU A 25 7.40 -10.59 45.33
CA LEU A 25 7.16 -11.29 46.59
C LEU A 25 8.48 -11.76 47.21
N ALA A 26 9.41 -12.32 46.43
CA ALA A 26 10.72 -12.72 46.93
C ALA A 26 11.48 -11.55 47.57
N ALA A 27 11.43 -10.36 46.96
CA ALA A 27 12.07 -9.16 47.50
C ALA A 27 11.41 -8.66 48.81
N PHE A 28 10.08 -8.75 48.94
CA PHE A 28 9.36 -8.32 50.14
C PHE A 28 9.40 -9.33 51.30
N ILE A 29 9.25 -10.61 51.00
CA ILE A 29 9.26 -11.71 51.99
C ILE A 29 10.67 -12.01 52.48
N GLY A 30 11.69 -11.88 51.62
CA GLY A 30 13.05 -12.25 51.93
C GLY A 30 13.70 -11.43 53.05
N GLY A 31 13.32 -10.15 53.20
CA GLY A 31 13.85 -9.28 54.25
C GLY A 31 13.12 -9.39 55.59
N SER A 32 11.92 -9.99 55.65
CA SER A 32 11.04 -9.92 56.83
C SER A 32 10.68 -11.28 57.43
N VAL A 33 10.71 -12.37 56.65
CA VAL A 33 10.17 -13.67 57.07
C VAL A 33 11.23 -14.80 57.06
N PHE A 34 12.28 -14.69 56.25
CA PHE A 34 13.31 -15.74 56.15
C PHE A 34 14.66 -15.26 56.70
N ASN A 35 15.13 -15.91 57.77
CA ASN A 35 16.48 -15.68 58.33
C ASN A 35 17.61 -16.35 57.53
N PHE A 36 17.27 -17.06 56.44
CA PHE A 36 18.21 -17.80 55.60
C PHE A 36 17.97 -17.49 54.11
N LEU A 37 19.04 -17.19 53.37
CA LEU A 37 19.01 -16.89 51.92
C LEU A 37 18.38 -18.01 51.09
N TRP A 38 18.40 -19.25 51.60
CA TRP A 38 18.01 -20.47 50.90
C TRP A 38 16.53 -20.55 50.52
N GLY A 39 15.64 -19.75 51.11
CA GLY A 39 14.23 -19.67 50.72
C GLY A 39 13.95 -18.63 49.63
N VAL A 40 14.75 -17.57 49.59
CA VAL A 40 14.53 -16.40 48.71
C VAL A 40 15.15 -16.63 47.33
N GLU A 41 16.34 -17.21 47.30
CA GLU A 41 17.07 -17.55 46.08
C GLU A 41 16.27 -18.46 45.13
N PRO A 42 15.78 -19.65 45.53
CA PRO A 42 15.04 -20.53 44.63
C PRO A 42 13.73 -19.92 44.13
N LEU A 43 13.03 -19.15 44.96
CA LEU A 43 11.81 -18.46 44.56
C LEU A 43 12.08 -17.41 43.48
N SER A 44 13.18 -16.67 43.61
CA SER A 44 13.61 -15.68 42.62
C SER A 44 14.01 -16.34 41.29
N TYR A 45 14.71 -17.49 41.34
CA TYR A 45 15.09 -18.25 40.14
C TYR A 45 13.89 -18.83 39.40
N ILE A 46 12.89 -19.33 40.14
CA ILE A 46 11.61 -19.80 39.56
C ILE A 46 10.87 -18.64 38.91
N GLY A 47 10.80 -17.47 39.58
CA GLY A 47 10.20 -16.27 39.03
C GLY A 47 10.87 -15.82 37.72
N LEU A 48 12.21 -15.82 37.68
CA LEU A 48 12.98 -15.47 36.49
C LEU A 48 12.70 -16.44 35.33
N MET A 49 12.68 -17.75 35.60
CA MET A 49 12.38 -18.77 34.58
C MET A 49 10.96 -18.62 34.00
N LEU A 50 9.99 -18.25 34.84
CA LEU A 50 8.62 -17.97 34.40
C LEU A 50 8.54 -16.71 33.52
N ILE A 51 9.29 -15.65 33.85
CA ILE A 51 9.37 -14.44 33.02
C ILE A 51 9.98 -14.78 31.66
N ILE A 52 11.14 -15.43 31.63
CA ILE A 52 11.84 -15.78 30.39
C ILE A 52 10.98 -16.70 29.53
N GLY A 53 10.39 -17.74 30.13
CA GLY A 53 9.50 -18.67 29.42
C GLY A 53 8.24 -18.00 28.90
N GLY A 54 7.56 -17.20 29.72
CA GLY A 54 6.33 -16.48 29.34
C GLY A 54 6.56 -15.47 28.21
N LEU A 55 7.62 -14.66 28.30
CA LEU A 55 8.02 -13.74 27.24
C LEU A 55 8.48 -14.49 25.99
N GLY A 56 9.19 -15.61 26.16
CA GLY A 56 9.63 -16.47 25.06
C GLY A 56 8.44 -17.01 24.27
N VAL A 57 7.40 -17.50 24.94
CA VAL A 57 6.16 -17.96 24.30
C VAL A 57 5.44 -16.79 23.62
N ALA A 58 5.32 -15.64 24.29
CA ALA A 58 4.68 -14.46 23.69
C ALA A 58 5.41 -14.02 22.41
N THR A 59 6.72 -13.82 22.45
CA THR A 59 7.54 -13.44 21.30
C THR A 59 7.55 -14.50 20.20
N ALA A 60 7.63 -15.79 20.56
CA ALA A 60 7.52 -16.91 19.62
C ALA A 60 6.17 -16.92 18.90
N THR A 61 5.05 -16.57 19.55
CA THR A 61 3.76 -16.48 18.83
C THR A 61 3.71 -15.32 17.83
N TYR A 62 4.39 -14.20 18.10
CA TYR A 62 4.49 -13.10 17.15
C TYR A 62 5.38 -13.48 15.97
N LEU A 63 6.57 -14.01 16.25
CA LEU A 63 7.51 -14.48 15.24
C LEU A 63 6.91 -15.63 14.42
N TRP A 64 6.20 -16.57 15.05
CA TRP A 64 5.50 -17.65 14.37
C TRP A 64 4.34 -17.16 13.53
N SER A 65 3.58 -16.16 13.98
CA SER A 65 2.51 -15.58 13.15
C SER A 65 3.06 -14.87 11.91
N GLU A 66 4.25 -14.28 12.01
CA GLU A 66 4.93 -13.61 10.90
C GLU A 66 5.57 -14.64 9.95
N VAL A 67 6.32 -15.60 10.48
CA VAL A 67 6.96 -16.68 9.70
C VAL A 67 5.92 -17.61 9.08
N SER A 68 4.84 -17.93 9.79
CA SER A 68 3.73 -18.72 9.24
C SER A 68 3.01 -17.96 8.14
N ARG A 69 2.87 -16.63 8.23
CA ARG A 69 2.28 -15.80 7.16
C ARG A 69 3.20 -15.76 5.93
N ARG A 70 4.51 -15.69 6.15
CA ARG A 70 5.54 -15.81 5.10
C ARG A 70 5.58 -17.21 4.46
N ARG A 71 5.42 -18.29 5.23
CA ARG A 71 5.36 -19.67 4.72
C ARG A 71 4.03 -20.01 4.06
N SER A 72 2.90 -19.51 4.56
CA SER A 72 1.61 -19.67 3.88
C SER A 72 1.52 -18.83 2.61
N GLY A 73 2.34 -17.77 2.48
CA GLY A 73 2.56 -17.05 1.22
C GLY A 73 3.43 -17.82 0.21
N PHE A 74 4.01 -18.97 0.57
CA PHE A 74 4.74 -19.85 -0.35
C PHE A 74 3.83 -20.93 -0.98
N SER A 75 2.53 -20.92 -0.69
CA SER A 75 1.56 -21.81 -1.34
C SER A 75 0.34 -20.97 -1.74
N LEU A 76 0.32 -20.61 -3.03
CA LEU A 76 -0.69 -19.81 -3.74
C LEU A 76 -0.61 -18.30 -3.42
N ASN A 77 -0.27 -17.53 -4.46
CA ASN A 77 -0.38 -16.08 -4.60
C ASN A 77 0.89 -15.27 -4.30
N GLY A 78 1.62 -14.93 -5.38
CA GLY A 78 2.72 -13.96 -5.41
C GLY A 78 2.28 -12.51 -5.19
N ASN A 79 1.48 -12.24 -4.16
CA ASN A 79 1.10 -10.88 -3.78
C ASN A 79 2.22 -10.25 -2.94
N HIS A 80 3.19 -9.66 -3.63
CA HIS A 80 4.05 -8.65 -3.07
C HIS A 80 3.19 -7.45 -2.59
N PRO A 81 3.31 -6.98 -1.33
CA PRO A 81 2.58 -5.81 -0.85
C PRO A 81 2.97 -4.50 -1.57
N GLU A 82 4.06 -4.52 -2.34
CA GLU A 82 4.48 -3.42 -3.23
C GLU A 82 3.58 -3.25 -4.45
N HIS A 83 2.82 -4.26 -4.88
CA HIS A 83 1.92 -4.15 -6.05
C HIS A 83 0.61 -3.43 -5.73
N SER A 84 0.29 -3.21 -4.44
CA SER A 84 -0.97 -2.58 -4.05
C SER A 84 -1.05 -1.10 -4.44
N TRP A 85 0.08 -0.38 -4.44
CA TRP A 85 0.08 1.06 -4.76
C TRP A 85 0.00 1.33 -6.27
N SER A 86 0.71 0.57 -7.10
CA SER A 86 0.62 0.71 -8.56
C SER A 86 -0.76 0.25 -9.06
N GLU A 87 -1.31 -0.84 -8.52
CA GLU A 87 -2.66 -1.33 -8.90
C GLU A 87 -3.76 -0.34 -8.48
N THR A 88 -3.70 0.16 -7.24
CA THR A 88 -4.68 1.15 -6.75
C THR A 88 -4.58 2.45 -7.56
N THR A 89 -3.36 2.92 -7.86
CA THR A 89 -3.13 4.14 -8.65
C THR A 89 -3.58 3.95 -10.10
N LEU A 90 -3.30 2.79 -10.70
CA LEU A 90 -3.77 2.43 -12.04
C LEU A 90 -5.30 2.45 -12.10
N GLN A 91 -5.97 1.88 -11.11
CA GLN A 91 -7.43 1.84 -11.05
C GLN A 91 -8.04 3.24 -10.90
N TYR A 92 -7.45 4.11 -10.08
CA TYR A 92 -7.87 5.52 -9.98
C TYR A 92 -7.69 6.26 -11.31
N PHE A 93 -6.56 6.10 -11.99
CA PHE A 93 -6.34 6.76 -13.27
C PHE A 93 -7.20 6.19 -14.40
N GLN A 94 -7.50 4.89 -14.41
CA GLN A 94 -8.45 4.31 -15.38
C GLN A 94 -9.85 4.89 -15.19
N LEU A 95 -10.31 5.03 -13.95
CA LEU A 95 -11.59 5.68 -13.66
C LEU A 95 -11.57 7.16 -14.08
N PHE A 96 -10.48 7.86 -13.78
CA PHE A 96 -10.29 9.25 -14.20
C PHE A 96 -10.26 9.43 -15.72
N ASP A 97 -9.63 8.51 -16.48
CA ASP A 97 -9.62 8.52 -17.95
C ASP A 97 -11.04 8.38 -18.50
N HIS A 98 -11.79 7.43 -17.95
CA HIS A 98 -13.17 7.21 -18.32
C HIS A 98 -14.04 8.46 -18.05
N ASP A 99 -13.86 9.06 -16.88
CA ASP A 99 -14.69 10.15 -16.40
C ASP A 99 -14.34 11.51 -17.04
N LEU A 100 -13.10 11.73 -17.48
CA LEU A 100 -12.69 12.99 -18.14
C LEU A 100 -12.47 12.87 -19.64
N GLY A 101 -12.04 11.73 -20.15
CA GLY A 101 -11.81 11.53 -21.58
C GLY A 101 -13.08 11.67 -22.41
N ARG A 102 -14.23 11.20 -21.90
CA ARG A 102 -15.52 11.31 -22.61
C ARG A 102 -16.11 12.73 -22.58
N PRO A 103 -16.14 13.45 -21.45
CA PRO A 103 -16.52 14.86 -21.44
C PRO A 103 -15.60 15.75 -22.29
N LEU A 104 -14.27 15.59 -22.22
CA LEU A 104 -13.34 16.41 -23.01
C LEU A 104 -13.51 16.21 -24.50
N ARG A 105 -13.71 14.97 -24.96
CA ARG A 105 -14.02 14.69 -26.37
C ARG A 105 -15.34 15.34 -26.80
N ARG A 106 -16.34 15.39 -25.93
CA ARG A 106 -17.61 16.10 -26.21
C ARG A 106 -17.40 17.61 -26.29
N ILE A 107 -16.61 18.19 -25.39
CA ILE A 107 -16.27 19.62 -25.40
C ILE A 107 -15.50 19.99 -26.66
N ALA A 108 -14.47 19.22 -27.02
CA ALA A 108 -13.71 19.43 -28.26
C ALA A 108 -14.55 19.17 -29.53
N GLY A 109 -15.61 18.35 -29.44
CA GLY A 109 -16.58 18.21 -30.53
C GLY A 109 -17.46 19.45 -30.66
N LYS A 110 -17.94 19.98 -29.53
CA LYS A 110 -18.75 21.21 -29.47
C LYS A 110 -17.97 22.44 -29.91
N GLU A 111 -16.68 22.51 -29.59
CA GLU A 111 -15.77 23.55 -30.09
C GLU A 111 -15.75 23.57 -31.62
N ARG A 112 -15.47 22.43 -32.27
CA ARG A 112 -15.47 22.30 -33.73
C ARG A 112 -16.83 22.63 -34.37
N GLU A 113 -17.93 22.18 -33.75
CA GLU A 113 -19.28 22.53 -34.20
C GLU A 113 -19.51 24.04 -34.14
N LEU A 114 -19.13 24.69 -33.03
CA LEU A 114 -19.30 26.13 -32.86
C LEU A 114 -18.44 26.92 -33.86
N ARG A 115 -17.21 26.47 -34.10
CA ARG A 115 -16.30 27.06 -35.09
C ARG A 115 -16.86 26.97 -36.51
N ALA A 116 -17.38 25.81 -36.91
CA ALA A 116 -18.02 25.65 -38.21
C ALA A 116 -19.25 26.57 -38.39
N VAL A 117 -20.04 26.77 -37.32
CA VAL A 117 -21.18 27.70 -37.35
C VAL A 117 -20.71 29.16 -37.48
N MET A 118 -19.63 29.54 -36.78
CA MET A 118 -19.03 30.87 -36.88
C MET A 118 -18.44 31.15 -38.27
N GLU A 119 -17.85 30.15 -38.92
CA GLU A 119 -17.34 30.28 -40.29
C GLU A 119 -18.48 30.38 -41.32
N ALA A 120 -19.57 29.63 -41.12
CA ALA A 120 -20.74 29.64 -42.01
C ALA A 120 -21.62 30.89 -41.87
N SER A 121 -21.59 31.57 -40.72
CA SER A 121 -22.30 32.81 -40.46
C SER A 121 -21.31 33.92 -40.09
N PRO A 122 -20.71 34.62 -41.09
CA PRO A 122 -19.78 35.72 -40.86
C PRO A 122 -20.52 36.96 -40.34
N GLY A 123 -21.05 36.88 -39.13
CA GLY A 123 -21.49 38.00 -38.31
C GLY A 123 -20.36 38.50 -37.41
N VAL A 124 -20.63 39.54 -36.61
CA VAL A 124 -19.70 39.99 -35.57
C VAL A 124 -19.66 38.92 -34.47
N VAL A 125 -18.65 38.04 -34.52
CA VAL A 125 -18.38 37.12 -33.43
C VAL A 125 -17.51 37.82 -32.39
N ASP A 126 -17.90 37.72 -31.12
CA ASP A 126 -17.13 38.24 -30.01
C ASP A 126 -15.73 37.61 -29.97
N THR A 127 -14.70 38.44 -29.91
CA THR A 127 -13.29 38.02 -29.83
C THR A 127 -13.04 37.13 -28.62
N GLY A 128 -13.72 37.34 -27.50
CA GLY A 128 -13.57 36.50 -26.30
C GLY A 128 -14.05 35.05 -26.51
N VAL A 129 -15.07 34.84 -27.34
CA VAL A 129 -15.55 33.48 -27.68
C VAL A 129 -14.53 32.77 -28.56
N LYS A 130 -13.92 33.49 -29.51
CA LYS A 130 -12.88 32.94 -30.37
C LYS A 130 -11.65 32.49 -29.58
N ASP A 131 -11.19 33.33 -28.65
CA ASP A 131 -10.05 33.03 -27.79
C ASP A 131 -10.31 31.81 -26.88
N LEU A 132 -11.55 31.64 -26.40
CA LEU A 132 -11.94 30.48 -25.60
C LEU A 132 -11.93 29.18 -26.41
N LEU A 133 -12.41 29.22 -27.66
CA LEU A 133 -12.34 28.07 -28.56
C LEU A 133 -10.89 27.69 -28.87
N ASP A 134 -10.04 28.69 -29.14
CA ASP A 134 -8.61 28.49 -29.40
C ASP A 134 -7.90 27.87 -28.18
N GLU A 135 -8.26 28.30 -26.96
CA GLU A 135 -7.73 27.69 -25.74
C GLU A 135 -8.17 26.23 -25.58
N ILE A 136 -9.44 25.93 -25.85
CA ILE A 136 -9.97 24.55 -25.78
C ILE A 136 -9.25 23.66 -26.82
N GLU A 137 -9.07 24.15 -28.05
CA GLU A 137 -8.34 23.46 -29.10
C GLU A 137 -6.90 23.17 -28.69
N ARG A 138 -6.22 24.15 -28.09
CA ARG A 138 -4.83 24.02 -27.61
C ARG A 138 -4.68 23.09 -26.40
N GLN A 139 -5.63 23.10 -25.47
CA GLN A 139 -5.53 22.33 -24.22
C GLN A 139 -5.91 20.85 -24.39
N THR A 140 -6.84 20.55 -25.30
CA THR A 140 -7.32 19.17 -25.53
C THR A 140 -6.19 18.16 -25.81
N PRO A 141 -5.23 18.41 -26.71
CA PRO A 141 -4.13 17.48 -26.95
C PRO A 141 -3.15 17.37 -25.77
N ASN A 142 -2.86 18.48 -25.07
CA ASN A 142 -1.99 18.48 -23.89
C ASN A 142 -2.56 17.62 -22.76
N PHE A 143 -3.87 17.71 -22.52
CA PHE A 143 -4.52 16.88 -21.52
C PHE A 143 -4.44 15.39 -21.86
N ARG A 144 -4.62 15.02 -23.13
CA ARG A 144 -4.48 13.62 -23.59
C ARG A 144 -3.06 13.09 -23.39
N LEU A 145 -2.05 13.89 -23.69
CA LEU A 145 -0.65 13.54 -23.47
C LEU A 145 -0.33 13.36 -21.98
N MET A 146 -0.78 14.29 -21.13
CA MET A 146 -0.61 14.18 -19.69
C MET A 146 -1.21 12.87 -19.16
N MET A 147 -2.41 12.51 -19.63
CA MET A 147 -3.07 11.28 -19.22
C MET A 147 -2.30 10.03 -19.66
N SER A 148 -1.85 10.01 -20.92
CA SER A 148 -1.01 8.93 -21.45
C SER A 148 0.31 8.78 -20.67
N ASN A 149 0.97 9.89 -20.34
CA ASN A 149 2.26 9.86 -19.63
C ASN A 149 2.13 9.26 -18.23
N ILE A 150 1.06 9.63 -17.51
CA ILE A 150 0.82 9.09 -16.17
C ILE A 150 0.53 7.59 -16.23
N GLN A 151 -0.28 7.15 -17.20
CA GLN A 151 -0.55 5.74 -17.40
C GLN A 151 0.74 4.93 -17.68
N VAL A 152 1.64 5.45 -18.52
CA VAL A 152 2.93 4.80 -18.80
C VAL A 152 3.81 4.76 -17.55
N LEU A 153 3.89 5.84 -16.77
CA LEU A 153 4.66 5.86 -15.52
C LEU A 153 4.19 4.77 -14.54
N ILE A 154 2.88 4.62 -14.37
CA ILE A 154 2.30 3.58 -13.49
C ILE A 154 2.60 2.17 -14.01
N GLN A 155 2.57 1.98 -15.33
CA GLN A 155 2.93 0.71 -15.96
C GLN A 155 4.40 0.38 -15.77
N LEU A 156 5.30 1.36 -15.90
CA LEU A 156 6.74 1.18 -15.69
C LEU A 156 7.10 0.87 -14.22
N GLU A 157 6.29 1.33 -13.28
CA GLU A 157 6.44 1.00 -11.85
C GLU A 157 6.01 -0.45 -11.53
N SER A 158 5.25 -1.08 -12.43
CA SER A 158 4.77 -2.45 -12.25
C SER A 158 5.78 -3.46 -12.83
N PRO A 159 6.32 -4.40 -12.03
CA PRO A 159 7.40 -5.30 -12.48
C PRO A 159 6.97 -6.43 -13.43
N ASP A 160 5.65 -6.62 -13.64
CA ASP A 160 5.07 -7.69 -14.47
C ASP A 160 4.73 -7.26 -15.91
N VAL A 161 5.23 -6.12 -16.39
CA VAL A 161 5.07 -5.79 -17.82
C VAL A 161 5.92 -6.75 -18.64
N GLU A 162 5.30 -7.78 -19.22
CA GLU A 162 5.91 -8.59 -20.26
C GLU A 162 6.32 -7.69 -21.43
N VAL A 163 7.59 -7.30 -21.46
CA VAL A 163 8.16 -6.54 -22.56
C VAL A 163 8.21 -7.47 -23.77
N HIS A 164 7.21 -7.35 -24.65
CA HIS A 164 7.23 -7.98 -25.95
C HIS A 164 8.27 -7.28 -26.83
N ASN A 165 9.50 -7.80 -26.80
CA ASN A 165 10.56 -7.35 -27.68
C ASN A 165 10.22 -7.77 -29.13
N GLN A 166 9.73 -6.81 -29.91
CA GLN A 166 9.66 -6.97 -31.36
C GLN A 166 10.96 -6.42 -31.96
N PRO A 167 11.57 -7.13 -32.92
CA PRO A 167 12.66 -6.57 -33.70
C PRO A 167 12.12 -5.39 -34.51
N VAL A 168 12.65 -4.19 -34.27
CA VAL A 168 12.29 -2.97 -34.99
C VAL A 168 13.55 -2.38 -35.61
N GLU A 169 13.49 -2.02 -36.88
CA GLU A 169 14.58 -1.32 -37.57
C GLU A 169 14.68 0.13 -37.04
N PRO A 170 15.84 0.58 -36.51
CA PRO A 170 15.98 1.92 -35.94
C PRO A 170 15.61 3.06 -36.91
N ALA A 171 15.80 2.83 -38.20
CA ALA A 171 15.43 3.76 -39.27
C ALA A 171 13.91 3.94 -39.44
N GLU A 172 13.09 2.99 -38.97
CA GLU A 172 11.63 3.09 -39.00
C GLU A 172 11.06 3.87 -37.81
N VAL A 173 11.77 3.88 -36.68
CA VAL A 173 11.36 4.58 -35.44
C VAL A 173 11.66 6.08 -35.52
N VAL A 174 12.82 6.45 -36.08
CA VAL A 174 13.23 7.85 -36.24
C VAL A 174 12.91 8.30 -37.67
N ARG A 175 11.63 8.59 -37.94
CA ARG A 175 11.28 9.34 -39.16
C ARG A 175 11.45 10.83 -38.89
N ARG A 176 12.44 11.44 -39.57
CA ARG A 176 12.59 12.90 -39.68
C ARG A 176 11.40 13.52 -40.39
#